data_AF-A0A182XM68-F1
#
_entry.id   AF-A0A182XM68-F1
#
_cell.length_a   1.000
_cell.length_b   1.000
_cell.length_c   1.000
_cell.angle_alpha   90.00
_cell.angle_beta   90.00
_cell.angle_gamma   90.00
#
_symmetry.space_group_name_H-M   'P 1'
#
loop_
_entity.id
_entity.type
_entity.pdbx_description
1 polymer ?
#
loop_
_entity_poly.entity_id
_entity_poly.type
_entity_poly.pdbx_seq_one_letter_code
_entity_poly.pdbx_strand_id
1 'polypeptide(L)'
;MLPTGLERTVLWVTVIVLVKVFAIVDFHIDDDPKSDAQVCCMVEHTFPQEPYRVCHERHATPQMDNETVMCIHQCYYEAIGMFAADGKVNTGAYIKYRDELDPTLRDAFSYSMVLCAKIIAKRMNHNIAEVNRMRCSPLPYLFNRCLMEVGIGNCPPERWMNSSLCDNLLEVIVKKYGASVIYKPVV
;
A
#
# COMPACT_ATOMS: atom_id res chain seq x y z
N MET A 1 -4.66 -45.51 8.87
CA MET A 1 -3.27 -45.37 8.41
C MET A 1 -2.85 -43.94 8.73
N LEU A 2 -1.89 -43.75 9.65
CA LEU A 2 -1.37 -42.41 9.95
C LEU A 2 -0.36 -42.00 8.88
N PRO A 3 -0.38 -40.73 8.42
CA PRO A 3 0.57 -40.25 7.42
C PRO A 3 1.99 -40.29 7.97
N THR A 4 2.93 -40.69 7.11
CA THR A 4 4.35 -40.85 7.46
C THR A 4 5.01 -39.49 7.71
N GLY A 5 6.12 -39.47 8.46
CA GLY A 5 6.78 -38.24 8.91
C GLY A 5 7.11 -37.24 7.78
N LEU A 6 7.37 -37.73 6.57
CA LEU A 6 7.65 -36.90 5.39
C LEU A 6 6.42 -36.14 4.88
N GLU A 7 5.23 -36.74 4.91
CA GLU A 7 3.97 -36.10 4.50
C GLU A 7 3.56 -35.00 5.48
N ARG A 8 3.84 -35.19 6.78
CA ARG A 8 3.68 -34.15 7.80
C ARG A 8 4.63 -32.99 7.53
N THR A 9 5.92 -33.23 7.28
CA THR A 9 6.87 -32.15 7.01
C THR A 9 6.51 -31.38 5.74
N VAL A 10 6.06 -32.06 4.68
CA VAL A 10 5.58 -31.40 3.45
C VAL A 10 4.37 -30.54 3.77
N LEU A 11 3.33 -31.05 4.44
CA LEU A 11 2.14 -30.26 4.81
C LEU A 11 2.50 -29.02 5.65
N TRP A 12 3.42 -29.17 6.61
CA TRP A 12 3.88 -28.04 7.42
C TRP A 12 4.67 -27.02 6.59
N VAL A 13 5.49 -27.46 5.63
CA VAL A 13 6.20 -26.56 4.71
C VAL A 13 5.24 -25.90 3.72
N THR A 14 4.22 -26.59 3.20
CA THR A 14 3.20 -25.95 2.32
C THR A 14 2.34 -24.96 3.09
N VAL A 15 1.99 -25.25 4.35
CA VAL A 15 1.29 -24.27 5.21
C VAL A 15 2.19 -23.09 5.53
N ILE A 16 3.48 -23.28 5.82
CA ILE A 16 4.42 -22.17 6.04
C ILE A 16 4.63 -21.35 4.75
N VAL A 17 4.64 -21.97 3.57
CA VAL A 17 4.76 -21.27 2.28
C VAL A 17 3.47 -20.54 1.91
N LEU A 18 2.29 -21.08 2.26
CA LEU A 18 1.00 -20.41 2.09
C LEU A 18 0.76 -19.28 3.12
N VAL A 19 1.33 -19.40 4.33
CA VAL A 19 1.29 -18.36 5.39
C VAL A 19 2.38 -17.29 5.19
N LYS A 20 3.33 -17.50 4.27
CA LYS A 20 4.27 -16.45 3.83
C LYS A 20 3.66 -15.46 2.83
N VAL A 21 2.39 -15.63 2.48
CA VAL A 21 1.57 -14.64 1.81
C VAL A 21 0.79 -13.92 2.91
N PHE A 22 0.61 -12.60 2.78
CA PHE A 22 -0.03 -11.66 3.71
C PHE A 22 0.91 -10.95 4.70
N ALA A 23 0.80 -9.62 4.65
CA ALA A 23 1.43 -8.60 5.47
C ALA A 23 2.96 -8.46 5.34
N ILE A 24 3.39 -7.50 4.50
CA ILE A 24 4.05 -6.26 4.97
C ILE A 24 4.41 -5.44 3.71
N VAL A 25 3.49 -4.55 3.35
CA VAL A 25 3.81 -3.21 2.84
C VAL A 25 2.89 -2.24 3.60
N ASP A 26 2.89 -2.40 4.91
CA ASP A 26 2.10 -1.67 5.91
C ASP A 26 0.73 -1.12 5.45
N PHE A 27 -0.27 -1.99 5.54
CA PHE A 27 -1.69 -1.68 5.45
C PHE A 27 -2.30 -1.82 6.86
N HIS A 28 -1.73 -1.17 7.88
CA HIS A 28 -2.44 -0.90 9.12
C HIS A 28 -3.18 0.43 8.96
N ILE A 29 -4.42 0.39 8.50
CA ILE A 29 -5.22 1.61 8.40
C ILE A 29 -5.59 2.09 9.82
N ASP A 30 -5.72 1.19 10.82
CA ASP A 30 -6.28 1.54 12.14
C ASP A 30 -5.74 0.76 13.38
N ASP A 31 -4.61 0.04 13.33
CA ASP A 31 -4.15 -0.87 14.43
C ASP A 31 -5.16 -1.99 14.82
N ASP A 32 -6.22 -2.19 14.02
CA ASP A 32 -7.15 -3.31 14.16
C ASP A 32 -6.69 -4.48 13.26
N PRO A 33 -6.41 -5.68 13.80
CA PRO A 33 -6.10 -6.87 13.01
C PRO A 33 -7.26 -7.36 12.11
N LYS A 34 -8.42 -6.69 12.11
CA LYS A 34 -9.50 -6.84 11.12
C LYS A 34 -9.40 -5.87 9.93
N SER A 35 -8.41 -4.97 9.93
CA SER A 35 -8.09 -4.01 8.86
C SER A 35 -7.44 -4.71 7.65
N ASP A 36 -8.06 -5.79 7.18
CA ASP A 36 -7.67 -6.52 5.98
C ASP A 36 -8.08 -5.73 4.72
N ALA A 37 -7.86 -4.41 4.64
CA ALA A 37 -8.26 -3.60 3.48
C ALA A 37 -7.64 -4.12 2.16
N GLN A 38 -6.50 -4.82 2.25
CA GLN A 38 -5.91 -5.59 1.14
C GLN A 38 -6.81 -6.72 0.63
N VAL A 39 -7.61 -7.32 1.49
CA VAL A 39 -8.52 -8.43 1.13
C VAL A 39 -9.60 -7.98 0.15
N CYS A 40 -9.95 -6.69 0.18
CA CYS A 40 -11.01 -6.16 -0.67
C CYS A 40 -10.65 -6.17 -2.15
N CYS A 41 -9.36 -6.02 -2.47
CA CYS A 41 -8.88 -6.13 -3.83
C CYS A 41 -7.71 -7.10 -3.91
N MET A 42 -7.93 -8.26 -4.53
CA MET A 42 -6.89 -9.28 -4.70
C MET A 42 -5.82 -8.81 -5.67
N VAL A 43 -4.78 -8.19 -5.11
CA VAL A 43 -3.58 -7.71 -5.82
C VAL A 43 -2.35 -8.41 -5.28
N GLU A 44 -1.58 -9.01 -6.17
CA GLU A 44 -0.25 -9.52 -5.85
C GLU A 44 0.76 -8.38 -5.95
N HIS A 45 1.52 -8.15 -4.87
CA HIS A 45 2.53 -7.10 -4.80
C HIS A 45 3.94 -7.72 -4.73
N THR A 46 4.90 -7.12 -5.43
CA THR A 46 6.31 -7.54 -5.46
C THR A 46 7.19 -6.76 -4.48
N PHE A 47 6.58 -6.00 -3.57
CA PHE A 47 7.30 -5.17 -2.61
C PHE A 47 8.03 -6.01 -1.55
N PRO A 48 9.34 -5.80 -1.36
CA PRO A 48 10.11 -6.61 -0.42
C PRO A 48 9.83 -6.21 1.03
N GLN A 49 9.73 -7.20 1.92
CA GLN A 49 9.41 -6.99 3.33
C GLN A 49 10.62 -6.59 4.19
N GLU A 50 11.79 -7.20 3.95
CA GLU A 50 12.99 -6.97 4.77
C GLU A 50 13.40 -5.50 4.89
N PRO A 51 13.37 -4.67 3.82
CA PRO A 51 13.67 -3.25 3.95
C PRO A 51 12.71 -2.52 4.88
N TYR A 52 11.43 -2.91 4.92
CA TYR A 52 10.46 -2.30 5.84
C TYR A 52 10.82 -2.65 7.29
N ARG A 53 11.12 -3.93 7.57
CA ARG A 53 11.52 -4.37 8.92
C ARG A 53 12.74 -3.60 9.43
N VAL A 54 13.76 -3.43 8.58
CA VAL A 54 14.96 -2.66 8.91
C VAL A 54 14.63 -1.19 9.22
N CYS A 55 13.75 -0.57 8.42
CA CYS A 55 13.33 0.81 8.66
C CYS A 55 12.45 0.95 9.91
N HIS A 56 11.58 0.00 10.18
CA HIS A 56 10.79 -0.07 11.39
C HIS A 56 11.69 -0.18 12.62
N GLU A 57 12.62 -1.14 12.66
CA GLU A 57 13.58 -1.29 13.77
C GLU A 57 14.43 -0.04 14.00
N ARG A 58 14.76 0.70 12.94
CA ARG A 58 15.53 1.94 13.03
C ARG A 58 14.74 3.10 13.62
N HIS A 59 13.45 3.21 13.31
CA HIS A 59 12.65 4.41 13.59
C HIS A 59 11.58 4.24 14.65
N ALA A 60 11.19 3.00 14.96
CA ALA A 60 10.12 2.71 15.91
C ALA A 60 10.39 3.35 17.27
N THR A 61 9.32 3.90 17.84
CA THR A 61 9.31 4.51 19.18
C THR A 61 8.24 3.80 20.01
N PRO A 62 8.30 3.86 21.35
CA PRO A 62 7.27 3.25 22.19
C PRO A 62 5.85 3.79 21.95
N GLN A 63 5.72 5.00 21.41
CA GLN A 63 4.44 5.68 21.18
C GLN A 63 3.93 5.60 19.73
N MET A 64 4.77 5.19 18.76
CA MET A 64 4.43 5.05 17.33
C MET A 64 3.57 6.20 16.77
N ASP A 65 4.01 7.44 16.95
CA ASP A 65 3.28 8.60 16.43
C ASP A 65 3.30 8.70 14.89
N ASN A 66 2.46 9.58 14.34
CA ASN A 66 2.34 9.78 12.89
C ASN A 66 3.69 10.12 12.23
N GLU A 67 4.53 10.90 12.90
CA GLU A 67 5.84 11.29 12.38
C GLU A 67 6.81 10.11 12.34
N THR A 68 6.76 9.22 13.33
CA THR A 68 7.47 7.95 13.36
C THR A 68 7.05 7.07 12.18
N VAL A 69 5.75 6.92 11.93
CA VAL A 69 5.23 6.15 10.78
C VAL A 69 5.72 6.75 9.46
N MET A 70 5.72 8.07 9.32
CA MET A 70 6.23 8.74 8.12
C MET A 70 7.73 8.50 7.91
N CYS A 71 8.53 8.51 8.97
CA CYS A 71 9.95 8.18 8.88
C CYS A 71 10.21 6.75 8.43
N ILE A 72 9.45 5.77 8.96
CA ILE A 72 9.54 4.37 8.54
C ILE A 72 9.27 4.24 7.04
N HIS A 73 8.19 4.87 6.56
CA HIS A 73 7.80 4.80 5.16
C HIS A 73 8.76 5.56 4.24
N GLN A 74 9.29 6.71 4.65
CA GLN A 74 10.31 7.39 3.88
C GLN A 74 11.54 6.49 3.71
N CYS A 75 12.08 5.97 4.82
CA CYS A 75 13.21 5.04 4.80
C CYS A 75 12.93 3.84 3.89
N TYR A 76 11.73 3.25 4.01
CA TYR A 76 11.36 2.05 3.25
C TYR A 76 11.29 2.31 1.75
N TYR A 77 10.55 3.34 1.34
CA TYR A 77 10.34 3.61 -0.08
C TYR A 77 11.58 4.14 -0.78
N GLU A 78 12.49 4.79 -0.06
CA GLU A 78 13.84 5.10 -0.54
C GLU A 78 14.67 3.81 -0.70
N ALA A 79 14.65 2.91 0.28
CA ALA A 79 15.42 1.67 0.27
C ALA A 79 15.04 0.73 -0.90
N ILE A 80 13.77 0.73 -1.31
CA ILE A 80 13.30 -0.07 -2.46
C ILE A 80 13.33 0.70 -3.79
N GLY A 81 13.83 1.95 -3.79
CA GLY A 81 14.02 2.76 -4.99
C GLY A 81 12.74 3.37 -5.59
N MET A 82 11.62 3.33 -4.85
CA MET A 82 10.37 4.00 -5.25
C MET A 82 10.44 5.52 -5.05
N PHE A 83 11.29 5.97 -4.13
CA PHE A 83 11.64 7.36 -3.94
C PHE A 83 13.16 7.53 -4.09
N ALA A 84 13.56 8.63 -4.71
CA ALA A 84 14.96 9.02 -4.78
C ALA A 84 15.43 9.59 -3.43
N ALA A 85 16.73 9.60 -3.18
CA ALA A 85 17.33 10.14 -1.96
C ALA A 85 17.07 11.64 -1.75
N ASP A 86 16.67 12.37 -2.79
CA ASP A 86 16.22 13.76 -2.70
C ASP A 86 14.72 13.88 -2.36
N GLY A 87 14.07 12.77 -2.00
CA GLY A 87 12.68 12.69 -1.59
C GLY A 87 11.66 12.75 -2.74
N LYS A 88 12.10 12.70 -4.00
CA LYS A 88 11.19 12.72 -5.17
C LYS A 88 10.68 11.34 -5.53
N VAL A 89 9.45 11.29 -6.04
CA VAL A 89 8.85 10.07 -6.59
C VAL A 89 9.70 9.58 -7.78
N ASN A 90 10.12 8.31 -7.74
CA ASN A 90 10.76 7.67 -8.87
C ASN A 90 9.70 7.11 -9.83
N THR A 91 9.21 7.95 -10.74
CA THR A 91 8.16 7.57 -11.70
C THR A 91 8.53 6.34 -12.53
N GLY A 92 9.81 6.15 -12.87
CA GLY A 92 10.27 4.98 -13.61
C GLY A 92 10.08 3.67 -12.83
N ALA A 93 10.37 3.68 -11.53
CA ALA A 93 10.15 2.51 -10.68
C ALA A 93 8.66 2.16 -10.54
N TYR A 94 7.79 3.16 -10.39
CA TYR A 94 6.35 2.95 -10.34
C TYR A 94 5.75 2.45 -11.66
N ILE A 95 6.24 2.95 -12.80
CA ILE A 95 5.84 2.45 -14.13
C ILE A 95 6.28 0.99 -14.29
N LYS A 96 7.51 0.67 -13.91
CA LYS A 96 8.00 -0.71 -13.96
C LYS A 96 7.13 -1.64 -13.10
N TYR A 97 6.82 -1.22 -11.88
CA TYR A 97 5.95 -1.97 -10.98
C TYR A 97 4.55 -2.18 -11.58
N ARG A 98 3.94 -1.14 -12.17
CA ARG A 98 2.68 -1.27 -12.90
C ARG A 98 2.77 -2.35 -13.98
N ASP A 99 3.85 -2.38 -14.74
CA ASP A 99 4.01 -3.33 -15.85
C ASP A 99 4.21 -4.78 -15.37
N GLU A 100 4.61 -4.97 -14.12
CA GLU A 100 4.69 -6.27 -13.44
C GLU A 100 3.34 -6.72 -12.84
N LEU A 101 2.39 -5.81 -12.64
CA LEU A 101 1.04 -6.16 -12.20
C LEU A 101 0.28 -6.96 -13.26
N ASP A 102 -0.73 -7.69 -12.81
CA ASP A 102 -1.73 -8.28 -13.70
C ASP A 102 -2.33 -7.21 -14.63
N PRO A 103 -2.48 -7.50 -15.94
CA PRO A 103 -3.02 -6.56 -16.91
C PRO A 103 -4.32 -5.87 -16.48
N THR A 104 -5.23 -6.55 -15.76
CA THR A 104 -6.51 -5.96 -15.35
C THR A 104 -6.38 -4.87 -14.29
N LEU A 105 -5.23 -4.78 -13.62
CA LEU A 105 -4.95 -3.79 -12.57
C LEU A 105 -4.19 -2.56 -13.06
N ARG A 106 -3.61 -2.62 -14.27
CA ARG A 106 -2.65 -1.60 -14.75
C ARG A 106 -3.28 -0.24 -15.00
N ASP A 107 -4.51 -0.23 -15.52
CA ASP A 107 -5.24 1.00 -15.81
C ASP A 107 -5.68 1.68 -14.52
N ALA A 108 -6.25 0.93 -13.58
CA ALA A 108 -6.59 1.41 -12.25
C ALA A 108 -5.34 1.98 -11.54
N PHE A 109 -4.21 1.27 -11.59
CA PHE A 109 -2.96 1.75 -11.00
C PHE A 109 -2.44 3.04 -11.69
N SER A 110 -2.46 3.08 -13.02
CA SER A 110 -2.05 4.27 -13.79
C SER A 110 -2.89 5.49 -13.46
N TYR A 111 -4.20 5.29 -13.36
CA TYR A 111 -5.14 6.32 -12.94
C TYR A 111 -4.82 6.82 -11.53
N SER A 112 -4.63 5.90 -10.57
CA SER A 112 -4.26 6.21 -9.19
C SER A 112 -2.97 7.02 -9.12
N MET A 113 -1.93 6.69 -9.89
CA MET A 113 -0.66 7.44 -9.91
C MET A 113 -0.87 8.91 -10.25
N VAL A 114 -1.59 9.20 -11.34
CA VAL A 114 -1.82 10.58 -11.80
C VAL A 114 -2.69 11.34 -10.82
N LEU A 115 -3.75 10.70 -10.32
CA LEU A 115 -4.68 11.32 -9.38
C LEU A 115 -3.99 11.62 -8.04
N CYS A 116 -3.29 10.65 -7.47
CA CYS A 116 -2.60 10.80 -6.20
C CYS A 116 -1.47 11.82 -6.27
N ALA A 117 -0.74 11.91 -7.38
CA ALA A 117 0.25 12.97 -7.56
C ALA A 117 -0.38 14.36 -7.43
N LYS A 118 -1.56 14.57 -8.05
CA LYS A 118 -2.29 15.85 -7.96
C LYS A 118 -2.80 16.13 -6.55
N ILE A 119 -3.42 15.14 -5.92
CA ILE A 119 -3.99 15.27 -4.56
C ILE A 119 -2.89 15.60 -3.56
N ILE A 120 -1.79 14.83 -3.58
CA ILE A 120 -0.70 15.01 -2.62
C ILE A 120 0.07 16.29 -2.89
N ALA A 121 0.37 16.65 -4.14
CA ALA A 121 1.01 17.94 -4.45
C ALA A 121 0.18 19.12 -3.90
N LYS A 122 -1.14 19.10 -4.08
CA LYS A 122 -2.04 20.13 -3.51
C LYS A 122 -1.96 20.17 -1.99
N ARG A 123 -1.99 19.00 -1.33
CA ARG A 123 -1.94 18.89 0.14
C ARG A 123 -0.60 19.39 0.70
N MET A 124 0.51 18.99 0.09
CA MET A 124 1.87 19.38 0.48
C MET A 124 2.06 20.89 0.36
N ASN A 125 1.58 21.49 -0.75
CA ASN A 125 1.67 22.93 -0.96
C ASN A 125 0.81 23.74 0.03
N HIS A 126 -0.39 23.25 0.36
CA HIS A 126 -1.27 23.91 1.33
C HIS A 126 -0.66 23.95 2.74
N ASN A 127 0.10 22.92 3.12
CA ASN A 127 0.70 22.77 4.46
C ASN A 127 2.23 22.89 4.45
N ILE A 128 2.82 23.60 3.48
CA ILE A 128 4.28 23.56 3.24
C ILE A 128 5.12 23.96 4.46
N ALA A 129 4.64 24.90 5.28
CA ALA A 129 5.34 25.33 6.49
C ALA A 129 5.36 24.25 7.58
N GLU A 130 4.31 23.44 7.67
CA GLU A 130 4.24 22.30 8.60
C GLU A 130 5.12 21.17 8.08
N VAL A 131 4.99 20.83 6.79
CA VAL A 131 5.80 19.81 6.11
C VAL A 131 7.30 20.07 6.31
N ASN A 132 7.75 21.31 6.13
CA ASN A 132 9.17 21.68 6.26
C ASN A 132 9.70 21.58 7.70
N ARG A 133 8.83 21.46 8.70
CA ARG A 133 9.22 21.26 10.11
C ARG A 133 9.25 19.79 10.53
N MET A 134 8.73 18.90 9.69
CA MET A 134 8.70 17.47 9.98
C MET A 134 10.11 16.89 9.87
N ARG A 135 10.43 15.97 10.76
CA ARG A 135 11.68 15.19 10.78
C ARG A 135 11.86 14.37 9.51
N CYS A 136 10.76 13.87 8.95
CA CYS A 136 10.73 13.08 7.74
C CYS A 136 9.65 13.62 6.80
N SER A 137 9.89 13.52 5.51
CA SER A 137 8.93 13.88 4.48
C SER A 137 7.69 13.00 4.59
N PRO A 138 6.48 13.56 4.70
CA PRO A 138 5.24 12.78 4.69
C PRO A 138 4.91 12.25 3.28
N LEU A 139 5.62 12.70 2.24
CA LEU A 139 5.30 12.40 0.85
C LEU A 139 5.27 10.90 0.55
N PRO A 140 6.27 10.07 0.92
CA PRO A 140 6.26 8.64 0.59
C PRO A 140 5.09 7.89 1.23
N TYR A 141 4.78 8.19 2.49
CA TYR A 141 3.62 7.62 3.18
C TYR A 141 2.31 8.03 2.51
N LEU A 142 2.10 9.34 2.33
CA LEU A 142 0.82 9.87 1.83
C LEU A 142 0.56 9.47 0.36
N PHE A 143 1.60 9.46 -0.47
CA PHE A 143 1.47 9.06 -1.87
C PHE A 143 1.08 7.59 -1.98
N ASN A 144 1.79 6.67 -1.31
CA ASN A 144 1.49 5.24 -1.39
C ASN A 144 0.15 4.89 -0.71
N ARG A 145 -0.20 5.54 0.41
CA ARG A 145 -1.52 5.39 1.01
C ARG A 145 -2.63 5.81 0.04
N CYS A 146 -2.43 6.89 -0.71
CA CYS A 146 -3.37 7.30 -1.74
C CYS A 146 -3.46 6.26 -2.88
N LEU A 147 -2.32 5.74 -3.37
CA LEU A 147 -2.31 4.73 -4.43
C LEU A 147 -3.09 3.49 -4.03
N MET A 148 -2.92 3.04 -2.79
CA MET A 148 -3.66 1.95 -2.19
C MET A 148 -5.17 2.25 -2.16
N GLU A 149 -5.57 3.34 -1.51
CA GLU A 149 -6.99 3.65 -1.29
C GLU A 149 -7.72 3.90 -2.63
N VAL A 150 -7.11 4.64 -3.55
CA VAL A 150 -7.68 4.84 -4.90
C VAL A 150 -7.63 3.53 -5.70
N GLY A 151 -6.59 2.70 -5.54
CA GLY A 151 -6.51 1.39 -6.17
C GLY A 151 -7.65 0.46 -5.73
N ILE A 152 -7.95 0.41 -4.43
CA ILE A 152 -9.10 -0.33 -3.88
C ILE A 152 -10.41 0.21 -4.46
N GLY A 153 -10.57 1.55 -4.49
CA GLY A 153 -11.75 2.18 -5.08
C GLY A 153 -11.96 1.90 -6.57
N ASN A 154 -10.93 1.40 -7.25
CA ASN A 154 -10.92 1.07 -8.67
C ASN A 154 -10.60 -0.40 -8.93
N CYS A 155 -10.82 -1.25 -7.93
CA CYS A 155 -10.57 -2.67 -8.06
C CYS A 155 -11.48 -3.27 -9.15
N PRO A 156 -10.94 -4.06 -10.09
CA PRO A 156 -11.75 -4.79 -11.06
C PRO A 156 -12.73 -5.73 -10.35
N PRO A 157 -13.99 -5.87 -10.83
CA PRO A 157 -14.99 -6.72 -10.19
C PRO A 157 -14.55 -8.18 -9.99
N GLU A 158 -13.76 -8.71 -10.91
CA GLU A 158 -13.24 -10.08 -10.84
C GLU A 158 -12.17 -10.28 -9.75
N ARG A 159 -11.61 -9.19 -9.22
CA ARG A 159 -10.63 -9.17 -8.12
C ARG A 159 -11.22 -8.68 -6.80
N TRP A 160 -12.46 -8.20 -6.82
CA TRP A 160 -13.13 -7.66 -5.65
C TRP A 160 -13.63 -8.76 -4.72
N MET A 161 -13.35 -8.61 -3.42
CA MET A 161 -13.96 -9.46 -2.41
C MET A 161 -15.33 -8.92 -2.01
N ASN A 162 -16.37 -9.70 -2.32
CA ASN A 162 -17.74 -9.37 -1.94
C ASN A 162 -17.95 -9.54 -0.43
N SER A 163 -17.85 -8.43 0.31
CA SER A 163 -18.12 -8.37 1.75
C SER A 163 -18.55 -6.97 2.17
N SER A 164 -19.36 -6.89 3.23
CA SER A 164 -19.79 -5.60 3.80
C SER A 164 -18.63 -4.76 4.34
N LEU A 165 -17.51 -5.39 4.72
CA LEU A 165 -16.27 -4.69 5.10
C LEU A 165 -15.75 -3.86 3.92
N CYS A 166 -15.73 -4.46 2.73
CA CYS A 166 -15.19 -3.83 1.53
C CYS A 166 -16.11 -2.75 0.97
N ASP A 167 -17.43 -2.94 1.06
CA ASP A 167 -18.40 -1.91 0.71
C ASP A 167 -18.26 -0.67 1.61
N ASN A 168 -18.14 -0.87 2.93
CA ASN A 168 -17.91 0.22 3.87
C ASN A 168 -16.59 0.95 3.63
N LEU A 169 -15.52 0.20 3.31
CA LEU A 169 -14.22 0.77 2.97
C LEU A 169 -14.32 1.67 1.71
N LEU A 170 -15.05 1.22 0.69
CA LEU A 170 -15.29 2.02 -0.51
C LEU A 170 -16.00 3.34 -0.18
N GLU A 171 -17.01 3.32 0.69
CA GLU A 171 -17.69 4.53 1.16
C GLU A 171 -16.73 5.51 1.86
N VAL A 172 -15.84 4.99 2.72
CA VAL A 172 -14.82 5.80 3.41
C VAL A 172 -13.86 6.46 2.41
N ILE A 173 -13.40 5.72 1.41
CA ILE A 173 -12.50 6.23 0.35
C ILE A 173 -13.20 7.34 -0.44
N VAL A 174 -14.45 7.11 -0.86
CA VAL A 174 -15.26 8.10 -1.59
C VAL A 174 -15.51 9.34 -0.75
N LYS A 175 -15.80 9.19 0.55
CA LYS A 175 -15.98 10.33 1.47
C LYS A 175 -14.69 11.14 1.64
N LYS A 176 -13.55 10.48 1.70
CA LYS A 176 -12.23 11.12 1.90
C LYS A 176 -11.78 11.93 0.70
N TYR A 177 -11.92 11.39 -0.50
CA TYR A 177 -11.36 12.01 -1.71
C TYR A 177 -12.41 12.59 -2.68
N GLY A 178 -13.68 12.30 -2.46
CA GLY A 178 -14.79 12.65 -3.35
C GLY A 178 -15.07 11.60 -4.41
N ALA A 179 -16.27 11.60 -4.98
CA ALA A 179 -16.71 10.61 -5.98
C ALA A 179 -15.89 10.61 -7.29
N SER A 180 -15.11 11.67 -7.55
CA SER A 180 -14.24 11.74 -8.73
C SER A 180 -13.04 10.81 -8.67
N VAL A 181 -12.80 10.09 -7.56
CA VAL A 181 -11.73 9.10 -7.47
C VAL A 181 -12.07 7.73 -8.04
N ILE A 182 -13.34 7.51 -8.38
CA ILE A 182 -13.77 6.30 -9.06
C ILE A 182 -13.61 6.51 -10.57
N TYR A 183 -12.69 5.76 -11.16
CA TYR A 183 -12.46 5.63 -12.58
C TYR A 183 -13.73 5.08 -13.23
N LYS A 184 -14.22 5.83 -14.21
CA LYS A 184 -15.29 5.39 -15.11
C LYS A 184 -14.65 5.23 -16.48
N PRO A 185 -14.40 4.00 -16.97
CA PRO A 185 -13.95 3.82 -18.33
C PRO A 185 -14.98 4.46 -19.26
N VAL A 186 -14.50 5.27 -20.21
CA VAL A 186 -15.34 5.79 -21.28
C VAL A 186 -15.67 4.60 -22.17
N VAL A 187 -16.92 4.15 -22.11
CA VAL A 187 -17.49 3.12 -22.99
C VAL A 187 -17.63 3.68 -24.40
#